data_AF-A0AAW6ZNE1-F1
#
_entry.id   AF-A0AAW6ZNE1-F1
#
_cell.length_a   1.000
_cell.length_b   1.000
_cell.length_c   1.000
_cell.angle_alpha   90.00
_cell.angle_beta   90.00
_cell.angle_gamma   90.00
#
_symmetry.space_group_name_H-M   'P 1'
#
loop_
_entity.id
_entity.type
_entity.pdbx_description
1 polymer ?
#
loop_
_entity_poly.entity_id
_entity_poly.type
_entity_poly.pdbx_seq_one_letter_code
_entity_poly.pdbx_strand_id
1 'polypeptide(L)'
;MPGKKFPGGRSVPVFLREAGSTEVKKIFTISILKKDGGIMIFPVMDTWADVTYSRLVVPEDGGLHSDPSSEIVRSSDDRPKLHYHRSGMTSVQPSTETGGQDRKVARLPSVDMVDRVQIFSATMKLPVRLPAASDAGIGIYVMGDLLIAQSLGVSGVLYRRDGLNEVQLRQLTLGEPIIQSPSSDSTFIIDLSGYGSNTLLCISMIFSPTPLPDASSDFTLTSFSPEIIHEAGAVCIHAGDGFPVPGLTHSPPELKDILPTESGAYKESPLERVARIAAGADRVNRQSKADPAALPDPIDGILRPVPRGVYKGGA
;
A
#
# COMPACT_ATOMS: atom_id res chain seq x y z
N MET A 1 13.99 -9.80 23.40
CA MET A 1 14.49 -8.42 23.63
C MET A 1 13.31 -7.46 23.64
N PRO A 2 13.26 -6.46 24.54
CA PRO A 2 12.19 -5.46 24.54
C PRO A 2 12.35 -4.52 23.33
N GLY A 3 11.32 -4.45 22.48
CA GLY A 3 11.31 -3.58 21.30
C GLY A 3 11.36 -2.09 21.66
N LYS A 4 12.03 -1.28 20.84
CA LYS A 4 11.99 0.19 20.95
C LYS A 4 10.53 0.65 20.89
N LYS A 5 10.09 1.39 21.92
CA LYS A 5 8.76 2.01 21.94
C LYS A 5 8.76 3.21 21.00
N PHE A 6 7.91 3.21 19.97
CA PHE A 6 7.73 4.38 19.11
C PHE A 6 6.61 5.28 19.68
N PRO A 7 6.80 6.61 19.74
CA PRO A 7 5.78 7.53 20.21
C PRO A 7 4.67 7.72 19.16
N GLY A 8 3.40 7.61 19.58
CA GLY A 8 2.22 7.88 18.75
C GLY A 8 1.84 6.76 17.76
N GLY A 9 0.57 6.76 17.32
CA GLY A 9 0.16 5.95 16.17
C GLY A 9 0.95 6.43 14.94
N ARG A 10 1.64 5.51 14.26
CA ARG A 10 2.43 5.86 13.08
C ARG A 10 1.59 5.58 11.85
N SER A 11 1.35 6.63 11.09
CA SER A 11 0.79 6.56 9.75
C SER A 11 1.95 6.47 8.76
N VAL A 12 1.90 5.45 7.91
CA VAL A 12 2.88 5.16 6.87
C VAL A 12 2.18 5.38 5.53
N PRO A 13 2.42 6.53 4.87
CA PRO A 13 1.92 6.72 3.51
C PRO A 13 2.66 5.79 2.55
N VAL A 14 1.94 5.31 1.54
CA VAL A 14 2.47 4.48 0.47
C VAL A 14 2.39 5.25 -0.82
N PHE A 15 3.54 5.44 -1.45
CA PHE A 15 3.73 6.24 -2.65
C PHE A 15 4.24 5.38 -3.81
N LEU A 16 3.73 5.67 -5.00
CA LEU A 16 4.32 5.26 -6.27
C LEU A 16 5.23 6.36 -6.78
N ARG A 17 6.33 5.95 -7.38
CA ARG A 17 7.26 6.85 -8.05
C ARG A 17 7.73 6.21 -9.35
N GLU A 18 7.68 6.99 -10.42
CA GLU A 18 8.26 6.56 -11.69
C GLU A 18 9.78 6.68 -11.67
N ALA A 19 10.48 5.74 -12.32
CA ALA A 19 11.92 5.81 -12.49
C ALA A 19 12.34 7.13 -13.16
N GLY A 20 13.24 7.88 -12.51
CA GLY A 20 13.71 9.17 -13.03
C GLY A 20 12.77 10.37 -12.78
N SER A 21 11.55 10.15 -12.30
CA SER A 21 10.65 11.24 -11.90
C SER A 21 10.94 11.71 -10.48
N THR A 22 10.71 13.00 -10.20
CA THR A 22 10.66 13.56 -8.84
C THR A 22 9.24 13.58 -8.26
N GLU A 23 8.24 13.37 -9.11
CA GLU A 23 6.84 13.30 -8.71
C GLU A 23 6.55 11.97 -8.00
N VAL A 24 5.74 12.03 -6.95
CA VAL A 24 5.26 10.86 -6.23
C VAL A 24 3.75 10.89 -6.17
N LYS A 25 3.13 9.72 -6.28
CA LYS A 25 1.67 9.55 -6.31
C LYS A 25 1.26 8.73 -5.10
N LYS A 26 0.37 9.24 -4.26
CA LYS A 26 -0.05 8.57 -3.03
C LYS A 26 -1.17 7.57 -3.33
N ILE A 27 -1.04 6.34 -2.86
CA ILE A 27 -2.02 5.26 -3.08
C ILE A 27 -2.98 5.21 -1.89
N PHE A 28 -2.42 5.02 -0.70
CA PHE A 28 -3.13 4.95 0.57
C PHE A 28 -2.17 5.22 1.72
N THR A 29 -2.74 5.41 2.91
CA THR A 29 -1.99 5.52 4.16
C THR A 29 -2.34 4.36 5.08
N ILE A 30 -1.32 3.68 5.62
CA ILE A 30 -1.49 2.61 6.60
C ILE A 30 -1.23 3.19 7.99
N SER A 31 -2.20 3.11 8.90
CA SER A 31 -2.03 3.57 10.27
C SER A 31 -2.11 2.39 11.24
N ILE A 32 -1.16 2.33 12.16
CA ILE A 32 -1.09 1.30 13.19
C ILE A 32 -1.70 1.85 14.47
N LEU A 33 -2.76 1.20 14.96
CA LEU A 33 -3.49 1.61 16.15
C LEU A 33 -2.91 0.96 17.40
N LYS A 34 -2.35 1.78 18.29
CA LYS A 34 -1.80 1.31 19.57
C LYS A 34 -2.86 0.72 20.52
N LYS A 35 -4.10 1.22 20.45
CA LYS A 35 -5.16 0.87 21.40
C LYS A 35 -5.63 -0.58 21.25
N ASP A 36 -5.79 -1.03 20.02
CA ASP A 36 -6.32 -2.36 19.68
C ASP A 36 -5.32 -3.23 18.91
N GLY A 37 -4.13 -2.71 18.61
CA GLY A 37 -3.14 -3.39 17.76
C GLY A 37 -3.60 -3.56 16.32
N GLY A 38 -4.69 -2.88 15.93
CA GLY A 38 -5.28 -2.95 14.61
C GLY A 38 -4.53 -2.13 13.56
N ILE A 39 -4.90 -2.37 12.31
CA ILE A 39 -4.36 -1.69 11.14
C ILE A 39 -5.49 -1.03 10.39
N MET A 40 -5.38 0.28 10.20
CA MET A 40 -6.27 1.07 9.37
C MET A 40 -5.62 1.41 8.04
N ILE A 41 -6.40 1.38 6.97
CA ILE A 41 -5.99 1.75 5.62
C ILE A 41 -6.91 2.84 5.15
N PHE A 42 -6.31 3.94 4.73
CA PHE A 42 -6.97 5.12 4.21
C PHE A 42 -6.61 5.25 2.74
N PRO A 43 -7.45 4.77 1.80
CA PRO A 43 -7.23 5.02 0.39
C PRO A 43 -7.26 6.52 0.10
N VAL A 44 -6.45 6.97 -0.85
CA VAL A 44 -6.62 8.30 -1.42
C VAL A 44 -7.92 8.26 -2.21
N MET A 45 -8.84 9.20 -1.93
CA MET A 45 -10.17 9.26 -2.57
C MET A 45 -10.45 10.60 -3.27
N ASP A 46 -9.47 11.49 -3.38
CA ASP A 46 -9.70 12.88 -3.86
C ASP A 46 -9.98 12.99 -5.38
N THR A 47 -9.78 11.93 -6.18
CA THR A 47 -9.95 11.96 -7.65
C THR A 47 -11.18 11.23 -8.20
N TRP A 48 -12.03 10.70 -7.33
CA TRP A 48 -13.21 9.93 -7.72
C TRP A 48 -14.47 10.75 -7.46
N ALA A 49 -15.53 10.53 -8.22
CA ALA A 49 -16.81 11.21 -7.98
C ALA A 49 -17.59 10.48 -6.87
N ASP A 50 -17.73 9.16 -7.04
CA ASP A 50 -18.48 8.28 -6.15
C ASP A 50 -17.59 7.15 -5.61
N VAL A 51 -17.89 6.78 -4.37
CA VAL A 51 -17.21 5.74 -3.61
C VAL A 51 -18.27 4.82 -3.01
N THR A 52 -18.10 3.53 -3.25
CA THR A 52 -18.99 2.49 -2.75
C THR A 52 -18.27 1.65 -1.71
N TYR A 53 -18.97 1.34 -0.62
CA TYR A 53 -18.51 0.37 0.37
C TYR A 53 -19.59 -0.67 0.65
N SER A 54 -19.18 -1.93 0.67
CA SER A 54 -20.10 -3.07 0.73
C SER A 54 -19.49 -4.25 1.47
N ARG A 55 -20.35 -5.21 1.81
CA ARG A 55 -19.90 -6.58 2.02
C ARG A 55 -19.74 -7.26 0.67
N LEU A 56 -18.73 -8.10 0.57
CA LEU A 56 -18.61 -9.04 -0.55
C LEU A 56 -18.97 -10.44 -0.09
N VAL A 57 -19.61 -11.18 -0.99
CA VAL A 57 -19.95 -12.59 -0.86
C VAL A 57 -19.29 -13.38 -1.98
N VAL A 58 -19.15 -14.68 -1.76
CA VAL A 58 -18.67 -15.62 -2.77
C VAL A 58 -19.83 -16.54 -3.17
N PRO A 59 -20.55 -16.23 -4.26
CA PRO A 59 -21.62 -17.07 -4.76
C PRO A 59 -21.09 -18.41 -5.30
N GLU A 60 -22.00 -19.34 -5.58
CA GLU A 60 -21.68 -20.72 -5.99
C GLU A 60 -20.94 -20.80 -7.34
N ASP A 61 -21.14 -19.82 -8.22
CA ASP A 61 -20.43 -19.66 -9.50
C ASP A 61 -19.00 -19.10 -9.33
N GLY A 62 -18.63 -18.72 -8.11
CA GLY A 62 -17.31 -18.24 -7.74
C GLY A 62 -17.11 -16.74 -7.95
N GLY A 63 -15.93 -16.27 -7.52
CA GLY A 63 -15.58 -14.85 -7.56
C GLY A 63 -16.08 -14.06 -6.35
N LEU A 64 -15.67 -12.80 -6.26
CA LEU A 64 -16.08 -11.89 -5.19
C LEU A 64 -17.09 -10.89 -5.75
N HIS A 65 -18.30 -10.88 -5.19
CA HIS A 65 -19.39 -10.02 -5.63
C HIS A 65 -19.90 -9.18 -4.48
N SER A 66 -20.24 -7.93 -4.74
CA SER A 66 -20.91 -7.09 -3.75
C SER A 66 -22.29 -7.68 -3.40
N ASP A 67 -22.62 -7.71 -2.12
CA ASP A 67 -23.99 -7.92 -1.65
C ASP A 67 -24.78 -6.63 -1.88
N PRO A 68 -25.75 -6.60 -2.83
CA PRO A 68 -26.46 -5.37 -3.20
C PRO A 68 -27.23 -4.74 -2.03
N SER A 69 -27.68 -5.55 -1.06
CA SER A 69 -28.38 -5.04 0.13
C SER A 69 -27.45 -4.30 1.09
N SER A 70 -26.14 -4.51 0.93
CA SER A 70 -25.11 -3.93 1.77
C SER A 70 -24.43 -2.71 1.14
N GLU A 71 -24.63 -2.46 -0.15
CA GLU A 71 -23.98 -1.38 -0.88
C GLU A 71 -24.42 -0.01 -0.39
N ILE A 72 -23.43 0.85 -0.18
CA ILE A 72 -23.67 2.24 0.15
C ILE A 72 -22.73 3.08 -0.71
N VAL A 73 -23.33 3.97 -1.50
CA VAL A 73 -22.64 4.93 -2.34
C VAL A 73 -22.60 6.28 -1.62
N ARG A 74 -21.43 6.92 -1.61
CA ARG A 74 -21.19 8.26 -1.08
C ARG A 74 -20.30 9.05 -2.03
N SER A 75 -20.30 10.36 -1.85
CA SER A 75 -19.31 11.22 -2.50
C SER A 75 -17.91 10.89 -2.00
N SER A 76 -16.91 11.16 -2.83
CA SER A 76 -15.50 11.01 -2.51
C SER A 76 -14.96 11.84 -1.35
N ASP A 77 -15.65 12.93 -1.01
CA ASP A 77 -15.36 13.73 0.17
C ASP A 77 -15.57 12.91 1.47
N ASP A 78 -16.43 11.90 1.43
CA ASP A 78 -16.49 10.88 2.48
C ASP A 78 -15.29 9.95 2.31
N ARG A 79 -14.33 10.03 3.24
CA ARG A 79 -13.05 9.30 3.20
C ARG A 79 -13.16 7.99 3.96
N PRO A 80 -13.71 6.90 3.38
CA PRO A 80 -13.87 5.67 4.11
C PRO A 80 -12.50 5.10 4.50
N LYS A 81 -12.52 4.29 5.55
CA LYS A 81 -11.34 3.56 5.99
C LYS A 81 -11.65 2.10 6.14
N LEU A 82 -10.68 1.28 5.77
CA LEU A 82 -10.68 -0.14 6.09
C LEU A 82 -9.93 -0.32 7.41
N HIS A 83 -10.52 -1.03 8.37
CA HIS A 83 -9.90 -1.30 9.66
C HIS A 83 -9.93 -2.80 9.94
N TYR A 84 -8.75 -3.39 10.07
CA TYR A 84 -8.54 -4.72 10.63
C TYR A 84 -8.16 -4.61 12.11
N HIS A 85 -9.02 -5.13 12.99
CA HIS A 85 -8.77 -5.23 14.41
C HIS A 85 -7.99 -6.52 14.72
N ARG A 86 -7.12 -6.52 15.73
CA ARG A 86 -6.30 -7.69 16.10
C ARG A 86 -7.11 -8.97 16.33
N SER A 87 -8.34 -8.84 16.82
CA SER A 87 -9.27 -9.97 17.02
C SER A 87 -9.78 -10.62 15.72
N GLY A 88 -9.35 -10.16 14.54
CA GLY A 88 -9.82 -10.64 13.24
C GLY A 88 -11.07 -9.91 12.72
N MET A 89 -11.67 -8.99 13.49
CA MET A 89 -12.78 -8.19 12.99
C MET A 89 -12.25 -7.17 11.99
N THR A 90 -12.65 -7.29 10.72
CA THR A 90 -12.39 -6.28 9.70
C THR A 90 -13.65 -5.46 9.45
N SER A 91 -13.50 -4.19 9.11
CA SER A 91 -14.65 -3.36 8.79
C SER A 91 -14.29 -2.19 7.90
N VAL A 92 -15.25 -1.80 7.07
CA VAL A 92 -15.23 -0.54 6.35
C VAL A 92 -16.26 0.39 6.98
N GLN A 93 -15.88 1.64 7.16
CA GLN A 93 -16.76 2.66 7.72
C GLN A 93 -16.57 3.99 6.99
N PRO A 94 -17.67 4.76 6.81
CA PRO A 94 -17.57 6.15 6.41
C PRO A 94 -16.84 6.99 7.47
N SER A 95 -16.32 8.14 7.06
CA SER A 95 -15.29 8.88 7.80
C SER A 95 -15.79 9.39 9.14
N THR A 96 -16.99 9.98 9.23
CA THR A 96 -17.49 10.48 10.55
C THR A 96 -18.96 10.89 10.64
N GLU A 97 -19.68 11.17 9.55
CA GLU A 97 -21.00 11.84 9.66
C GLU A 97 -22.17 10.93 10.04
N THR A 98 -22.08 9.61 9.82
CA THR A 98 -23.23 8.69 9.99
C THR A 98 -23.21 7.82 11.26
N GLY A 99 -22.34 8.14 12.24
CA GLY A 99 -22.36 7.48 13.56
C GLY A 99 -22.14 5.96 13.53
N GLY A 100 -21.58 5.42 12.44
CA GLY A 100 -21.32 3.98 12.29
C GLY A 100 -22.53 3.14 11.88
N GLN A 101 -23.69 3.72 11.59
CA GLN A 101 -24.88 2.97 11.11
C GLN A 101 -24.62 2.24 9.79
N ASP A 102 -23.69 2.77 8.99
CA ASP A 102 -23.33 2.26 7.68
C ASP A 102 -22.11 1.32 7.69
N ARG A 103 -21.62 0.93 8.87
CA ARG A 103 -20.43 0.09 9.01
C ARG A 103 -20.68 -1.31 8.45
N LYS A 104 -19.85 -1.75 7.51
CA LYS A 104 -19.80 -3.15 7.06
C LYS A 104 -18.66 -3.86 7.74
N VAL A 105 -18.87 -5.11 8.13
CA VAL A 105 -17.91 -5.89 8.92
C VAL A 105 -17.59 -7.19 8.20
N ALA A 106 -16.46 -7.82 8.40
CA ALA A 106 -16.29 -9.26 8.14
C ALA A 106 -15.42 -9.82 9.27
N ARG A 107 -15.39 -11.14 9.43
CA ARG A 107 -14.62 -11.79 10.49
C ARG A 107 -13.54 -12.66 9.88
N LEU A 108 -12.34 -12.11 9.83
CA LEU A 108 -11.13 -12.83 9.45
C LEU A 108 -10.56 -13.59 10.66
N PRO A 109 -9.62 -14.51 10.45
CA PRO A 109 -8.86 -15.09 11.55
C PRO A 109 -8.12 -13.98 12.32
N SER A 110 -8.04 -14.13 13.64
CA SER A 110 -7.12 -13.33 14.45
C SER A 110 -5.69 -13.73 14.13
N VAL A 111 -4.79 -12.76 13.99
CA VAL A 111 -3.35 -13.00 13.79
C VAL A 111 -2.71 -13.73 14.99
N ASP A 112 -3.36 -13.71 16.16
CA ASP A 112 -2.90 -14.48 17.31
C ASP A 112 -3.24 -15.98 17.19
N MET A 113 -4.18 -16.35 16.31
CA MET A 113 -4.65 -17.72 16.12
C MET A 113 -4.01 -18.42 14.91
N VAL A 114 -3.52 -17.66 13.93
CA VAL A 114 -2.92 -18.18 12.69
C VAL A 114 -1.53 -17.59 12.48
N ASP A 115 -0.66 -18.33 11.79
CA ASP A 115 0.71 -17.87 11.52
C ASP A 115 0.76 -16.69 10.55
N ARG A 116 -0.22 -16.61 9.65
CA ARG A 116 -0.37 -15.53 8.68
C ARG A 116 -1.83 -15.25 8.35
N VAL A 117 -2.14 -14.00 8.04
CA VAL A 117 -3.47 -13.58 7.58
C VAL A 117 -3.36 -12.44 6.57
N GLN A 118 -3.96 -12.61 5.40
CA GLN A 118 -4.16 -11.49 4.48
C GLN A 118 -5.23 -10.58 5.09
N ILE A 119 -4.87 -9.33 5.34
CA ILE A 119 -5.78 -8.36 5.95
C ILE A 119 -6.32 -7.36 4.94
N PHE A 120 -5.64 -7.19 3.80
CA PHE A 120 -6.18 -6.42 2.69
C PHE A 120 -5.57 -6.82 1.35
N SER A 121 -6.31 -6.53 0.28
CA SER A 121 -5.80 -6.44 -1.07
C SER A 121 -6.37 -5.19 -1.75
N ALA A 122 -5.53 -4.47 -2.48
CA ALA A 122 -5.96 -3.34 -3.28
C ALA A 122 -5.61 -3.54 -4.77
N THR A 123 -6.43 -2.97 -5.62
CA THR A 123 -6.26 -2.97 -7.07
C THR A 123 -6.51 -1.57 -7.60
N MET A 124 -5.76 -1.20 -8.62
CA MET A 124 -5.93 0.07 -9.28
C MET A 124 -5.79 -0.07 -10.79
N LYS A 125 -6.77 0.48 -11.51
CA LYS A 125 -6.74 0.69 -12.94
C LYS A 125 -5.87 1.90 -13.24
N LEU A 126 -4.89 1.75 -14.13
CA LEU A 126 -4.05 2.84 -14.63
C LEU A 126 -3.39 3.67 -13.50
N PRO A 127 -2.50 3.08 -12.68
CA PRO A 127 -1.84 3.77 -11.56
C PRO A 127 -1.08 5.05 -11.97
N VAL A 128 -0.68 5.16 -13.25
CA VAL A 128 -0.09 6.37 -13.83
C VAL A 128 -1.00 7.61 -13.73
N ARG A 129 -2.32 7.42 -13.67
CA ARG A 129 -3.31 8.50 -13.60
C ARG A 129 -3.53 9.04 -12.19
N LEU A 130 -2.95 8.43 -11.16
CA LEU A 130 -3.03 8.99 -9.80
C LEU A 130 -2.47 10.43 -9.79
N PRO A 131 -3.06 11.32 -9.01
CA PRO A 131 -2.59 12.69 -8.89
C PRO A 131 -1.22 12.72 -8.20
N ALA A 132 -0.44 13.75 -8.52
CA ALA A 132 0.76 14.09 -7.77
C ALA A 132 0.38 14.34 -6.31
N ALA A 133 1.10 13.73 -5.36
CA ALA A 133 0.93 14.01 -3.95
C ALA A 133 1.61 15.35 -3.62
N SER A 134 0.86 16.25 -2.99
CA SER A 134 1.40 17.53 -2.50
C SER A 134 2.19 17.39 -1.19
N ASP A 135 2.09 16.24 -0.51
CA ASP A 135 2.60 15.97 0.85
C ASP A 135 3.64 14.83 0.90
N ALA A 136 4.62 14.83 -0.01
CA ALA A 136 5.69 13.82 0.00
C ALA A 136 6.48 13.87 1.32
N GLY A 137 6.33 12.82 2.15
CA GLY A 137 6.91 12.72 3.49
C GLY A 137 7.59 11.37 3.76
N ILE A 138 7.87 11.03 5.01
CA ILE A 138 8.44 9.72 5.35
C ILE A 138 7.39 8.64 5.06
N GLY A 139 7.69 7.67 4.19
CA GLY A 139 6.75 6.65 3.76
C GLY A 139 7.42 5.51 3.00
N ILE A 140 6.60 4.60 2.48
CA ILE A 140 7.04 3.55 1.55
C ILE A 140 7.02 4.15 0.15
N TYR A 141 8.17 4.14 -0.52
CA TYR A 141 8.32 4.60 -1.90
C TYR A 141 8.58 3.40 -2.78
N VAL A 142 7.66 3.14 -3.70
CA VAL A 142 7.78 2.02 -4.64
C VAL A 142 8.10 2.58 -6.00
N MET A 143 9.26 2.16 -6.51
CA MET A 143 9.69 2.47 -7.87
C MET A 143 9.02 1.50 -8.83
N GLY A 144 8.32 2.02 -9.82
CA GLY A 144 7.71 1.22 -10.89
C GLY A 144 7.88 1.89 -12.24
N ASP A 145 7.91 1.08 -13.30
CA ASP A 145 7.73 1.59 -14.67
C ASP A 145 6.23 1.84 -14.88
N LEU A 146 5.79 3.05 -14.57
CA LEU A 146 4.38 3.44 -14.67
C LEU A 146 3.91 3.61 -16.12
N LEU A 147 4.83 3.71 -17.09
CA LEU A 147 4.49 3.81 -18.51
C LEU A 147 4.03 2.47 -19.07
N ILE A 148 4.58 1.38 -18.54
CA ILE A 148 4.21 0.01 -18.94
C ILE A 148 3.10 -0.55 -18.04
N ALA A 149 3.02 -0.13 -16.78
CA ALA A 149 2.02 -0.63 -15.84
C ALA A 149 0.59 -0.16 -16.17
N GLN A 150 -0.25 -1.08 -16.66
CA GLN A 150 -1.67 -0.82 -16.92
C GLN A 150 -2.55 -1.09 -15.69
N SER A 151 -2.05 -1.86 -14.73
CA SER A 151 -2.70 -2.06 -13.44
C SER A 151 -1.68 -2.27 -12.32
N LEU A 152 -2.12 -2.01 -11.09
CA LEU A 152 -1.36 -2.25 -9.87
C LEU A 152 -2.17 -3.14 -8.93
N GLY A 153 -1.56 -4.23 -8.47
CA GLY A 153 -2.04 -5.04 -7.36
C GLY A 153 -1.20 -4.79 -6.11
N VAL A 154 -1.85 -4.71 -4.96
CA VAL A 154 -1.22 -4.60 -3.64
C VAL A 154 -1.86 -5.63 -2.71
N SER A 155 -1.07 -6.28 -1.88
CA SER A 155 -1.55 -7.11 -0.77
C SER A 155 -0.88 -6.71 0.53
N GLY A 156 -1.62 -6.84 1.63
CA GLY A 156 -1.11 -6.68 2.98
C GLY A 156 -1.38 -7.92 3.80
N VAL A 157 -0.32 -8.53 4.29
CA VAL A 157 -0.36 -9.80 5.01
C VAL A 157 0.32 -9.62 6.36
N LEU A 158 -0.37 -10.02 7.42
CA LEU A 158 0.26 -10.12 8.73
C LEU A 158 0.89 -11.48 8.93
N TYR A 159 2.08 -11.49 9.52
CA TYR A 159 2.77 -12.69 9.98
C TYR A 159 3.03 -12.61 11.47
N ARG A 160 3.01 -13.76 12.13
CA ARG A 160 3.50 -13.91 13.49
C ARG A 160 5.02 -13.73 13.54
N ARG A 161 5.49 -12.85 14.44
CA ARG A 161 6.92 -12.53 14.56
C ARG A 161 7.71 -13.60 15.31
N ASP A 162 7.06 -14.40 16.15
CA ASP A 162 7.67 -15.50 16.90
C ASP A 162 8.02 -16.72 16.05
N GLY A 163 7.48 -16.83 14.84
CA GLY A 163 7.90 -17.82 13.85
C GLY A 163 9.25 -17.52 13.18
N LEU A 164 9.88 -16.36 13.48
CA LEU A 164 11.16 -15.97 12.90
C LEU A 164 12.34 -16.62 13.62
N ASN A 165 13.33 -17.07 12.84
CA ASN A 165 14.61 -17.49 13.39
C ASN A 165 15.52 -16.29 13.75
N GLU A 166 16.64 -16.55 14.43
CA GLU A 166 17.57 -15.49 14.84
C GLU A 166 18.11 -14.66 13.68
N VAL A 167 18.37 -15.28 12.52
CA VAL A 167 18.92 -14.59 11.34
C VAL A 167 17.89 -13.57 10.83
N GLN A 168 16.65 -13.99 10.65
CA GLN A 168 15.56 -13.12 10.21
C GLN A 168 15.25 -12.02 11.24
N LEU A 169 15.28 -12.35 12.53
CA LEU A 169 15.11 -11.34 13.59
C LEU A 169 16.20 -10.28 13.52
N ARG A 170 17.48 -10.67 13.36
CA ARG A 170 18.60 -9.74 13.23
C ARG A 170 18.43 -8.82 12.02
N GLN A 171 17.93 -9.34 10.89
CA GLN A 171 17.60 -8.53 9.71
C GLN A 171 16.55 -7.45 10.02
N LEU A 172 15.56 -7.74 10.88
CA LEU A 172 14.57 -6.77 11.32
C LEU A 172 15.09 -5.77 12.37
N THR A 173 16.15 -6.13 13.12
CA THR A 173 16.60 -5.34 14.28
C THR A 173 17.59 -4.23 13.90
N LEU A 174 17.82 -3.96 12.61
CA LEU A 174 18.74 -2.92 12.11
C LEU A 174 18.31 -1.47 12.40
N GLY A 175 17.29 -1.28 13.24
CA GLY A 175 16.86 0.02 13.76
C GLY A 175 15.76 0.69 12.96
N GLU A 176 15.40 0.13 11.79
CA GLU A 176 14.34 0.64 10.92
C GLU A 176 13.05 -0.16 11.10
N PRO A 177 11.90 0.51 11.33
CA PRO A 177 10.62 -0.16 11.50
C PRO A 177 9.99 -0.61 10.18
N ILE A 178 10.52 -0.14 9.05
CA ILE A 178 10.07 -0.45 7.69
C ILE A 178 11.31 -0.87 6.91
N ILE A 179 11.29 -2.07 6.35
CA ILE A 179 12.42 -2.67 5.64
C ILE A 179 11.92 -3.17 4.29
N GLN A 180 12.65 -2.88 3.22
CA GLN A 180 12.39 -3.49 1.92
C GLN A 180 12.90 -4.94 1.93
N SER A 181 12.13 -5.88 1.40
CA SER A 181 12.51 -7.29 1.34
C SER A 181 13.82 -7.46 0.54
N PRO A 182 14.75 -8.31 1.00
CA PRO A 182 15.92 -8.72 0.21
C PRO A 182 15.55 -9.43 -1.08
N SER A 183 14.46 -10.20 -1.06
CA SER A 183 14.06 -11.10 -2.14
C SER A 183 13.22 -10.40 -3.21
N SER A 184 12.70 -9.20 -2.93
CA SER A 184 11.76 -8.49 -3.81
C SER A 184 11.83 -6.99 -3.59
N ASP A 185 12.11 -6.25 -4.66
CA ASP A 185 12.15 -4.79 -4.63
C ASP A 185 10.75 -4.15 -4.47
N SER A 186 9.68 -4.92 -4.67
CA SER A 186 8.29 -4.46 -4.54
C SER A 186 7.61 -4.94 -3.26
N THR A 187 8.37 -5.52 -2.33
CA THR A 187 7.85 -6.01 -1.04
C THR A 187 8.50 -5.28 0.14
N PHE A 188 7.69 -4.85 1.09
CA PHE A 188 8.08 -4.10 2.27
C PHE A 188 7.55 -4.76 3.53
N ILE A 189 8.33 -4.71 4.60
CA ILE A 189 8.03 -5.37 5.87
C ILE A 189 8.06 -4.33 6.96
N ILE A 190 7.00 -4.27 7.75
CA ILE A 190 6.87 -3.36 8.89
C ILE A 190 6.85 -4.18 10.17
N ASP A 191 7.86 -3.99 11.04
CA ASP A 191 7.88 -4.64 12.37
C ASP A 191 6.93 -3.88 13.32
N LEU A 192 5.86 -4.56 13.75
CA LEU A 192 4.83 -3.96 14.61
C LEU A 192 5.11 -4.12 16.11
N SER A 193 6.22 -4.75 16.50
CA SER A 193 6.59 -4.99 17.90
C SER A 193 6.68 -3.71 18.73
N GLY A 194 7.13 -2.62 18.13
CA GLY A 194 7.18 -1.30 18.78
C GLY A 194 5.81 -0.68 19.09
N TYR A 195 4.72 -1.25 18.54
CA TYR A 195 3.33 -0.84 18.78
C TYR A 195 2.58 -1.81 19.72
N GLY A 196 3.28 -2.77 20.32
CA GLY A 196 2.67 -3.76 21.21
C GLY A 196 2.04 -4.97 20.50
N SER A 197 2.31 -5.15 19.21
CA SER A 197 1.89 -6.34 18.46
C SER A 197 3.10 -7.19 18.09
N ASN A 198 3.09 -8.49 18.42
CA ASN A 198 4.18 -9.40 18.03
C ASN A 198 3.98 -9.93 16.60
N THR A 199 3.83 -9.01 15.65
CA THR A 199 3.47 -9.30 14.26
C THR A 199 4.28 -8.45 13.29
N LEU A 200 4.41 -8.93 12.06
CA LEU A 200 4.97 -8.20 10.93
C LEU A 200 3.86 -7.89 9.95
N LEU A 201 3.81 -6.70 9.40
CA LEU A 201 2.98 -6.41 8.22
C LEU A 201 3.87 -6.44 6.98
N CYS A 202 3.62 -7.39 6.09
CA CYS A 202 4.23 -7.45 4.78
C CYS A 202 3.30 -6.82 3.74
N ILE A 203 3.82 -5.91 2.93
CA ILE A 203 3.10 -5.25 1.84
C ILE A 203 3.82 -5.61 0.56
N SER A 204 3.14 -6.32 -0.33
CA SER A 204 3.69 -6.71 -1.64
C SER A 204 2.92 -6.05 -2.75
N MET A 205 3.65 -5.56 -3.75
CA MET A 205 3.10 -4.87 -4.92
C MET A 205 3.49 -5.56 -6.22
N ILE A 206 2.55 -5.58 -7.16
CA ILE A 206 2.73 -6.13 -8.50
C ILE A 206 2.25 -5.09 -9.51
N PHE A 207 3.18 -4.60 -10.32
CA PHE A 207 2.88 -3.81 -11.51
C PHE A 207 2.62 -4.76 -12.66
N SER A 208 1.45 -4.66 -13.27
CA SER A 208 1.07 -5.54 -14.37
C SER A 208 0.95 -4.73 -15.67
N PRO A 209 1.54 -5.20 -16.78
CA PRO A 209 1.30 -4.62 -18.10
C PRO A 209 -0.10 -4.96 -18.63
N THR A 210 -0.80 -5.90 -18.00
CA THR A 210 -2.14 -6.30 -18.37
C THR A 210 -3.18 -5.38 -17.70
N PRO A 211 -4.11 -4.79 -18.48
CA PRO A 211 -5.19 -4.01 -17.90
C PRO A 211 -6.14 -4.90 -17.11
N LEU A 212 -6.82 -4.31 -16.12
CA LEU A 212 -7.97 -4.96 -15.50
C LEU A 212 -9.13 -5.05 -16.50
N PRO A 213 -10.10 -5.97 -16.31
CA PRO A 213 -11.30 -6.03 -17.12
C PRO A 213 -11.98 -4.66 -17.21
N ASP A 214 -12.55 -4.30 -18.36
CA ASP A 214 -13.12 -2.96 -18.55
C ASP A 214 -14.21 -2.61 -17.54
N ALA A 215 -14.97 -3.62 -17.13
CA ALA A 215 -16.06 -3.52 -16.16
C ALA A 215 -15.58 -3.49 -14.68
N SER A 216 -14.28 -3.57 -14.40
CA SER A 216 -13.75 -3.40 -13.05
C SER A 216 -13.74 -1.93 -12.64
N SER A 217 -14.02 -1.65 -11.37
CA SER A 217 -13.81 -0.32 -10.78
C SER A 217 -12.36 0.15 -10.88
N ASP A 218 -12.18 1.46 -10.95
CA ASP A 218 -10.86 2.09 -11.08
C ASP A 218 -9.97 1.85 -9.86
N PHE A 219 -10.58 1.78 -8.68
CA PHE A 219 -9.92 1.39 -7.44
C PHE A 219 -10.77 0.39 -6.69
N THR A 220 -10.12 -0.60 -6.09
CA THR A 220 -10.75 -1.52 -5.15
C THR A 220 -9.79 -1.75 -3.98
N LEU A 221 -10.30 -1.70 -2.75
CA LEU A 221 -9.64 -2.12 -1.52
C LEU A 221 -10.55 -3.11 -0.81
N THR A 222 -10.11 -4.35 -0.69
CA THR A 222 -10.84 -5.45 -0.07
C THR A 222 -10.11 -5.94 1.17
N SER A 223 -10.84 -6.51 2.14
CA SER A 223 -10.29 -7.26 3.27
C SER A 223 -10.98 -8.60 3.36
N PHE A 224 -10.20 -9.65 3.11
CA PHE A 224 -10.65 -11.05 3.05
C PHE A 224 -9.50 -11.99 3.40
N SER A 225 -9.85 -13.20 3.84
CA SER A 225 -8.91 -14.32 3.96
C SER A 225 -9.31 -15.39 2.95
N PRO A 226 -8.44 -15.76 2.00
CA PRO A 226 -8.75 -16.77 0.99
C PRO A 226 -9.25 -18.10 1.59
N GLU A 227 -8.71 -18.50 2.74
CA GLU A 227 -8.95 -19.79 3.40
C GLU A 227 -10.39 -19.96 3.89
N ILE A 228 -11.07 -18.86 4.24
CA ILE A 228 -12.43 -18.88 4.83
C ILE A 228 -13.39 -17.94 4.09
N ILE A 229 -13.05 -17.53 2.87
CA ILE A 229 -13.76 -16.47 2.16
C ILE A 229 -15.24 -16.79 1.91
N HIS A 230 -15.56 -18.08 1.69
CA HIS A 230 -16.93 -18.56 1.52
C HIS A 230 -17.77 -18.47 2.81
N GLU A 231 -17.11 -18.53 3.98
CA GLU A 231 -17.77 -18.53 5.30
C GLU A 231 -17.84 -17.12 5.90
N ALA A 232 -16.73 -16.38 5.79
CA ALA A 232 -16.55 -15.08 6.41
C ALA A 232 -16.96 -13.90 5.51
N GLY A 233 -17.05 -14.13 4.19
CA GLY A 233 -17.17 -13.08 3.18
C GLY A 233 -15.99 -12.12 3.19
N ALA A 234 -16.21 -10.93 2.67
CA ALA A 234 -15.26 -9.82 2.74
C ALA A 234 -15.97 -8.48 2.97
N VAL A 235 -15.16 -7.44 3.16
CA VAL A 235 -15.61 -6.05 3.05
C VAL A 235 -14.75 -5.32 2.03
N CYS A 236 -15.33 -4.33 1.35
CA CYS A 236 -14.59 -3.53 0.40
C CYS A 236 -14.94 -2.05 0.42
N ILE A 237 -14.02 -1.28 -0.14
CA ILE A 237 -14.19 0.07 -0.65
C ILE A 237 -13.83 -0.01 -2.13
N HIS A 238 -14.67 0.46 -3.04
CA HIS A 238 -14.30 0.63 -4.44
C HIS A 238 -14.76 1.99 -4.96
N ALA A 239 -14.07 2.50 -5.97
CA ALA A 239 -14.33 3.82 -6.52
C ALA A 239 -14.23 3.79 -8.04
N GLY A 240 -15.06 4.61 -8.68
CA GLY A 240 -15.32 4.56 -10.13
C GLY A 240 -16.32 3.48 -10.53
N ASP A 241 -16.89 3.64 -11.72
CA ASP A 241 -17.89 2.73 -12.26
C ASP A 241 -17.36 1.30 -12.38
N GLY A 242 -18.24 0.32 -12.19
CA GLY A 242 -17.90 -1.11 -12.34
C GLY A 242 -17.99 -1.90 -11.04
N PHE A 243 -17.47 -3.13 -11.08
CA PHE A 243 -17.48 -4.05 -9.94
C PHE A 243 -16.12 -4.13 -9.25
N PRO A 244 -16.10 -4.40 -7.92
CA PRO A 244 -14.86 -4.57 -7.19
C PRO A 244 -14.07 -5.79 -7.69
N VAL A 245 -12.78 -5.60 -7.95
CA VAL A 245 -11.87 -6.69 -8.31
C VAL A 245 -10.75 -6.77 -7.28
N PRO A 246 -10.54 -7.89 -6.58
CA PRO A 246 -9.41 -8.06 -5.67
C PRO A 246 -8.09 -8.07 -6.46
N GLY A 247 -7.06 -7.42 -5.93
CA GLY A 247 -5.83 -7.16 -6.69
C GLY A 247 -4.89 -8.34 -6.73
N LEU A 248 -4.96 -9.17 -5.68
CA LEU A 248 -4.25 -10.44 -5.56
C LEU A 248 -5.13 -11.42 -4.76
N THR A 249 -5.53 -12.51 -5.42
CA THR A 249 -6.23 -13.65 -4.80
C THR A 249 -5.31 -14.81 -4.48
N HIS A 250 -4.01 -14.65 -4.72
CA HIS A 250 -3.02 -15.69 -4.45
C HIS A 250 -2.80 -15.87 -2.94
N SER A 251 -2.44 -17.09 -2.54
CA SER A 251 -1.96 -17.36 -1.20
C SER A 251 -0.83 -16.38 -0.85
N PRO A 252 -0.86 -15.76 0.33
CA PRO A 252 0.24 -14.93 0.79
C PRO A 252 1.59 -15.66 0.64
N PRO A 253 2.64 -15.00 0.13
CA PRO A 253 3.96 -15.62 0.02
C PRO A 253 4.42 -16.13 1.39
N GLU A 254 5.25 -17.18 1.44
CA GLU A 254 5.73 -17.65 2.73
C GLU A 254 6.76 -16.67 3.30
N LEU A 255 6.81 -16.56 4.63
CA LEU A 255 7.71 -15.64 5.29
C LEU A 255 9.19 -15.91 4.94
N LYS A 256 9.54 -17.18 4.69
CA LYS A 256 10.88 -17.61 4.26
C LYS A 256 11.26 -17.10 2.87
N ASP A 257 10.27 -16.86 2.00
CA ASP A 257 10.49 -16.37 0.63
C ASP A 257 10.77 -14.87 0.65
N ILE A 258 10.21 -14.16 1.62
CA ILE A 258 10.29 -12.69 1.75
C ILE A 258 11.47 -12.28 2.67
N LEU A 259 11.78 -13.11 3.67
CA LEU A 259 12.91 -12.97 4.59
C LEU A 259 13.73 -14.26 4.58
N PRO A 260 14.77 -14.34 3.74
CA PRO A 260 15.63 -15.50 3.62
C PRO A 260 16.25 -15.90 4.97
N THR A 261 16.33 -17.21 5.18
CA THR A 261 16.86 -17.82 6.40
C THR A 261 18.38 -17.86 6.45
N GLU A 262 19.07 -17.52 5.36
CA GLU A 262 20.53 -17.57 5.22
C GLU A 262 21.13 -16.17 5.06
N SER A 263 22.29 -15.94 5.69
CA SER A 263 22.93 -14.62 5.82
C SER A 263 23.60 -14.08 4.54
N GLY A 264 23.43 -14.73 3.39
CA GLY A 264 24.08 -14.39 2.12
C GLY A 264 23.14 -13.98 0.98
N ALA A 265 21.83 -13.88 1.22
CA ALA A 265 20.84 -13.66 0.16
C ALA A 265 20.73 -12.20 -0.34
N TYR A 266 21.46 -11.26 0.27
CA TYR A 266 21.40 -9.85 -0.11
C TYR A 266 22.38 -9.56 -1.25
N LYS A 267 21.87 -9.04 -2.39
CA LYS A 267 22.71 -8.48 -3.46
C LYS A 267 23.47 -7.22 -3.03
N GLU A 268 23.07 -6.58 -1.93
CA GLU A 268 23.67 -5.36 -1.39
C GLU A 268 23.37 -5.23 0.11
N SER A 269 24.30 -4.72 0.91
CA SER A 269 24.08 -4.65 2.35
C SER A 269 22.99 -3.61 2.72
N PRO A 270 22.20 -3.85 3.79
CA PRO A 270 21.20 -2.89 4.25
C PRO A 270 21.76 -1.49 4.54
N LEU A 271 23.00 -1.39 5.04
CA LEU A 271 23.67 -0.12 5.32
C LEU A 271 24.01 0.67 4.04
N GLU A 272 24.45 0.00 2.98
CA GLU A 272 24.70 0.60 1.67
C GLU A 272 23.39 1.10 1.03
N ARG A 273 22.30 0.37 1.25
CA ARG A 273 20.96 0.76 0.79
C ARG A 273 20.41 1.99 1.52
N VAL A 274 20.53 2.06 2.85
CA VAL A 274 20.15 3.23 3.66
C VAL A 274 20.95 4.46 3.26
N ALA A 275 22.26 4.31 3.04
CA ALA A 275 23.11 5.40 2.57
C ALA A 275 22.66 5.94 1.20
N ARG A 276 22.18 5.07 0.30
CA ARG A 276 21.67 5.48 -1.02
C ARG A 276 20.31 6.17 -0.95
N ILE A 277 19.38 5.67 -0.13
CA ILE A 277 18.06 6.27 0.07
C ILE A 277 18.20 7.64 0.74
N ALA A 278 19.04 7.74 1.79
CA ALA A 278 19.35 8.99 2.46
C ALA A 278 20.04 9.98 1.52
N ALA A 279 21.02 9.54 0.73
CA ALA A 279 21.68 10.38 -0.28
C ALA A 279 20.71 10.86 -1.37
N GLY A 280 19.76 10.02 -1.78
CA GLY A 280 18.70 10.39 -2.73
C GLY A 280 17.74 11.44 -2.18
N ALA A 281 17.31 11.29 -0.92
CA ALA A 281 16.41 12.25 -0.25
C ALA A 281 17.10 13.59 0.05
N ASP A 282 18.37 13.57 0.47
CA ASP A 282 19.16 14.79 0.71
C ASP A 282 19.46 15.56 -0.57
N ARG A 283 19.65 14.88 -1.71
CA ARG A 283 19.88 15.52 -3.01
C ARG A 283 18.64 16.28 -3.49
N VAL A 284 17.46 15.72 -3.29
CA VAL A 284 16.16 16.35 -3.61
C VAL A 284 15.85 17.53 -2.67
N ASN A 285 16.16 17.40 -1.37
CA ASN A 285 15.97 18.48 -0.40
C ASN A 285 16.97 19.64 -0.57
N ARG A 286 18.18 19.39 -1.07
CA ARG A 286 19.15 20.46 -1.37
C ARG A 286 18.86 21.16 -2.70
N GLN A 287 18.42 20.44 -3.73
CA GLN A 287 18.04 21.05 -5.01
C GLN A 287 16.78 21.91 -4.92
N SER A 288 15.80 21.54 -4.08
CA SER A 288 14.58 22.35 -3.86
C SER A 288 14.80 23.62 -3.04
N LYS A 289 15.94 23.72 -2.31
CA LYS A 289 16.25 24.89 -1.45
C LYS A 289 17.35 25.80 -1.99
N ALA A 290 18.16 25.36 -2.95
CA ALA A 290 19.36 26.09 -3.36
C ALA A 290 19.15 27.10 -4.50
N ASP A 291 18.30 26.86 -5.48
CA ASP A 291 17.96 27.85 -6.52
C ASP A 291 16.84 27.31 -7.45
N PRO A 292 15.71 28.02 -7.67
CA PRO A 292 14.68 27.58 -8.61
C PRO A 292 15.13 27.57 -10.09
N ALA A 293 16.30 28.16 -10.41
CA ALA A 293 16.75 28.42 -11.77
C ALA A 293 18.10 27.78 -12.16
N ALA A 294 18.75 27.02 -11.28
CA ALA A 294 20.06 26.41 -11.56
C ALA A 294 19.97 24.88 -11.66
N LEU A 295 19.37 24.38 -12.74
CA LEU A 295 19.60 23.00 -13.18
C LEU A 295 20.94 22.95 -13.94
N PRO A 296 21.89 22.07 -13.58
CA PRO A 296 23.09 21.88 -14.39
C PRO A 296 22.75 21.17 -15.71
N ASP A 297 23.39 21.61 -16.79
CA ASP A 297 23.30 21.03 -18.13
C ASP A 297 23.81 19.57 -18.19
N PRO A 298 23.31 18.78 -19.16
CA PRO A 298 23.29 17.32 -19.11
C PRO A 298 24.64 16.70 -19.48
N ILE A 299 25.09 15.74 -18.66
CA ILE A 299 26.15 14.80 -19.05
C ILE A 299 25.54 13.81 -20.06
N ASP A 300 26.25 13.66 -21.19
CA ASP A 300 25.90 12.85 -22.37
C ASP A 300 25.12 11.56 -22.07
N GLY A 301 23.89 11.48 -22.56
CA GLY A 301 23.11 10.25 -22.60
C GLY A 301 21.59 10.39 -22.54
N ILE A 302 21.02 11.55 -22.18
CA ILE A 302 19.58 11.70 -21.95
C ILE A 302 19.05 13.00 -22.57
N LEU A 303 18.07 12.83 -23.47
CA LEU A 303 17.08 13.78 -24.00
C LEU A 303 17.56 15.15 -24.53
N ARG A 304 17.56 15.29 -25.87
CA ARG A 304 17.55 16.61 -26.53
C ARG A 304 16.13 17.22 -26.48
N PRO A 305 15.96 18.51 -26.16
CA PRO A 305 14.72 19.21 -26.44
C PRO A 305 14.66 19.67 -27.90
N VAL A 306 13.50 19.50 -28.53
CA VAL A 306 13.16 20.16 -29.81
C VAL A 306 12.79 21.62 -29.50
N PRO A 307 13.34 22.62 -30.20
CA PRO A 307 12.99 24.01 -29.97
C PRO A 307 11.63 24.31 -30.62
N ARG A 308 10.73 24.98 -29.90
CA ARG A 308 9.65 25.73 -30.53
C ARG A 308 9.82 27.20 -30.25
N GLY A 309 10.02 27.92 -31.36
CA GLY A 309 9.98 29.36 -31.43
C GLY A 309 8.65 29.93 -30.95
N VAL A 310 8.79 31.16 -30.51
CA VAL A 310 7.81 32.07 -29.95
C VAL A 310 6.66 32.32 -30.94
N TYR A 311 5.42 32.26 -30.45
CA TYR A 311 4.31 32.99 -31.04
C TYR A 311 3.57 33.79 -29.96
N LYS A 312 3.21 35.01 -30.39
CA LYS A 312 2.34 36.03 -29.78
C LYS A 312 3.04 36.90 -28.71
N GLY A 313 3.24 38.20 -28.90
CA GLY A 313 2.49 39.18 -29.69
C GLY A 313 1.50 39.90 -28.79
N GLY A 314 1.71 41.21 -28.66
CA GLY A 314 0.67 42.18 -28.35
C GLY A 314 0.56 42.62 -26.88
N ALA A 315 1.13 43.79 -26.59
CA ALA A 315 0.28 44.90 -26.17
C ALA A 315 -0.29 45.57 -27.44
#